data_AF-A0A9Q4B1X7-F1
#
_entry.id   AF-A0A9Q4B1X7-F1
#
_cell.length_a   1.000
_cell.length_b   1.000
_cell.length_c   1.000
_cell.angle_alpha   90.00
_cell.angle_beta   90.00
_cell.angle_gamma   90.00
#
_symmetry.space_group_name_H-M   'P 1'
#
loop_
_entity.id
_entity.type
_entity.pdbx_description
1 polymer ?
#
loop_
_entity_poly.entity_id
_entity_poly.type
_entity_poly.pdbx_seq_one_letter_code
_entity_poly.pdbx_strand_id
1 'polypeptide(L)' 'MTYFELVTFIRNYQSYIYTGDKLADLALLEEEVSELYRLGIIDTDFYKEARLILLQEKNNQTK' A
#
# COMPACT_ATOMS: atom_id res chain seq x y z
N MET A 1 4.83 -2.05 -11.11
CA MET A 1 4.71 -2.72 -9.80
C MET A 1 3.34 -3.39 -9.69
N THR A 2 3.30 -4.60 -9.14
CA THR A 2 2.09 -5.35 -8.80
C THR A 2 1.72 -5.14 -7.33
N TYR A 3 0.50 -5.50 -6.92
CA TYR A 3 0.11 -5.46 -5.50
C TYR A 3 1.05 -6.29 -4.61
N PHE A 4 1.45 -7.48 -5.07
CA PHE A 4 2.36 -8.34 -4.31
C PHE A 4 3.74 -7.70 -4.13
N GLU A 5 4.28 -7.07 -5.18
CA GLU A 5 5.54 -6.34 -5.11
C GLU A 5 5.45 -5.14 -4.16
N LEU A 6 4.35 -4.37 -4.20
CA LEU A 6 4.11 -3.25 -3.29
C LEU A 6 4.07 -3.71 -1.83
N VAL A 7 3.31 -4.77 -1.54
CA VAL A 7 3.22 -5.34 -0.19
C VAL A 7 4.58 -5.86 0.28
N THR A 8 5.34 -6.53 -0.59
CA THR A 8 6.67 -7.04 -0.27
C THR A 8 7.64 -5.90 0.03
N PHE A 9 7.59 -4.82 -0.76
CA PHE A 9 8.38 -3.62 -0.52
C PHE A 9 8.07 -3.03 0.87
N ILE A 10 6.79 -2.78 1.16
CA ILE A 10 6.34 -2.16 2.42
C ILE A 10 6.70 -3.01 3.65
N ARG A 11 6.62 -4.35 3.54
CA ARG A 11 7.02 -5.27 4.62
C ARG A 11 8.46 -5.10 5.09
N ASN A 12 9.34 -4.49 4.30
CA ASN A 12 10.71 -4.21 4.73
C ASN A 12 10.82 -3.03 5.70
N TYR A 13 9.80 -2.17 5.77
CA TYR A 13 9.82 -0.93 6.56
C TYR A 13 9.00 -1.02 7.86
N GLN A 14 7.97 -1.87 7.90
CA GLN A 14 7.13 -2.12 9.09
C GLN A 14 6.67 -3.58 9.17
N SER A 15 6.31 -4.02 10.38
CA SER A 15 5.60 -5.29 10.58
C SER A 15 4.14 -5.12 10.15
N TYR A 16 3.87 -5.37 8.87
CA TYR A 16 2.54 -5.30 8.28
C TYR A 16 1.49 -6.06 9.13
N ILE A 17 0.55 -5.32 9.73
CA ILE A 17 -0.53 -5.89 10.54
C ILE A 17 -1.61 -6.40 9.58
N TYR A 18 -1.68 -7.72 9.42
CA TYR A 18 -2.78 -8.36 8.70
C TYR A 18 -3.95 -8.54 9.67
N THR A 19 -4.98 -7.72 9.53
CA THR A 19 -6.17 -7.73 10.39
C THR A 19 -7.13 -8.85 10.02
N GLY A 20 -6.96 -9.47 8.84
CA GLY A 20 -7.87 -10.46 8.29
C GLY A 20 -9.09 -9.85 7.57
N ASP A 21 -9.32 -8.53 7.76
CA ASP A 21 -10.23 -7.75 6.94
C ASP A 21 -9.46 -7.08 5.82
N LYS A 22 -9.79 -7.46 4.58
CA LYS A 22 -9.03 -7.04 3.41
C LYS A 22 -9.16 -5.53 3.10
N LEU A 23 -10.27 -4.89 3.49
CA LEU A 23 -10.45 -3.45 3.30
C LEU A 23 -9.67 -2.66 4.35
N ALA A 24 -9.68 -3.13 5.60
CA ALA A 24 -8.85 -2.56 6.66
C ALA A 24 -7.36 -2.70 6.32
N ASP A 25 -6.95 -3.86 5.83
CA ASP A 25 -5.58 -4.11 5.39
C ASP A 25 -5.15 -3.17 4.25
N LEU A 26 -6.01 -2.93 3.26
CA LEU A 26 -5.76 -1.96 2.20
C LEU A 26 -5.69 -0.52 2.71
N ALA A 27 -6.48 -0.16 3.73
CA ALA A 27 -6.42 1.16 4.36
C ALA A 27 -5.09 1.37 5.11
N LEU A 28 -4.63 0.34 5.83
CA LEU A 28 -3.33 0.37 6.51
C LEU A 28 -2.17 0.48 5.50
N LEU A 29 -2.22 -0.21 4.37
CA LEU A 29 -1.22 -0.06 3.30
C LEU A 29 -1.18 1.36 2.74
N GLU A 30 -2.34 2.00 2.53
CA GLU A 30 -2.38 3.37 2.02
C GLU A 30 -1.78 4.39 3.00
N GLU A 31 -2.03 4.20 4.29
CA GLU A 31 -1.44 5.04 5.34
C GLU A 31 0.09 4.89 5.33
N GLU A 32 0.60 3.67 5.32
CA GLU A 32 2.03 3.39 5.29
C GLU A 32 2.72 3.98 4.04
N VAL A 33 2.11 3.83 2.86
CA VAL A 33 2.61 4.45 1.62
C VAL A 33 2.66 5.97 1.74
N SER A 34 1.67 6.59 2.38
CA SER A 34 1.64 8.04 2.59
C SER A 34 2.73 8.49 3.56
N GLU A 35 2.98 7.71 4.61
CA GLU A 35 4.04 7.97 5.59
C GLU A 35 5.44 7.82 4.99
N LEU A 36 5.69 6.76 4.23
CA LEU A 36 6.98 6.57 3.54
C LEU A 36 7.27 7.72 2.57
N TYR A 37 6.26 8.23 1.87
CA TYR A 37 6.41 9.39 1.00
C TYR A 37 6.69 10.67 1.81
N ARG A 38 5.96 10.89 2.90
CA ARG A 38 6.14 12.04 3.81
C ARG A 38 7.54 12.07 4.43
N LEU A 39 8.10 10.91 4.72
CA LEU A 39 9.46 10.74 5.26
C LEU A 39 10.55 10.83 4.19
N GLY A 40 10.19 10.91 2.90
CA GLY A 40 11.14 10.95 1.78
C GLY A 40 11.83 9.61 1.50
N ILE A 41 11.28 8.50 2.00
CA ILE A 41 11.81 7.14 1.80
C ILE A 41 11.50 6.64 0.39
N ILE A 42 10.35 7.04 -0.17
CA ILE A 42 9.94 6.77 -1.55
C ILE A 42 9.75 8.07 -2.31
N ASP A 43 9.94 8.03 -3.62
CA ASP A 43 9.73 9.18 -4.49
C ASP A 43 8.27 9.36 -4.93
N THR A 44 8.02 10.42 -5.70
CA THR A 44 6.68 10.77 -6.18
C THR A 44 6.13 9.75 -7.18
N ASP A 45 6.98 9.12 -7.98
CA ASP A 45 6.54 8.19 -9.02
C ASP A 45 6.13 6.85 -8.39
N PHE A 46 6.93 6.36 -7.44
CA PHE A 46 6.58 5.23 -6.59
C PHE A 46 5.27 5.48 -5.84
N TYR A 47 5.13 6.65 -5.21
CA TYR A 47 3.91 7.00 -4.48
C TYR A 47 2.67 6.97 -5.38
N LYS A 48 2.72 7.58 -6.57
CA LYS A 48 1.61 7.58 -7.54
C LYS A 48 1.26 6.16 -7.99
N GLU A 49 2.27 5.35 -8.32
CA GLU A 49 2.06 3.97 -8.75
C GLU A 49 1.43 3.12 -7.64
N ALA A 50 1.93 3.23 -6.41
CA ALA A 50 1.39 2.53 -5.24
C ALA A 50 -0.08 2.90 -4.99
N ARG A 51 -0.42 4.18 -5.05
CA ARG A 51 -1.81 4.68 -4.89
C ARG A 51 -2.75 4.12 -5.97
N LEU A 52 -2.29 4.00 -7.22
CA LEU A 52 -3.08 3.44 -8.31
C LEU A 52 -3.38 1.96 -8.09
N ILE A 53 -2.38 1.17 -7.67
CA ILE A 53 -2.53 -0.26 -7.38
C ILE A 53 -3.52 -0.46 -6.23
N LEU A 54 -3.39 0.29 -5.14
CA LEU A 54 -4.28 0.17 -3.98
C LEU A 54 -5.74 0.53 -4.34
N LEU A 55 -5.94 1.53 -5.19
CA LEU A 55 -7.26 1.87 -5.72
C LEU A 55 -7.87 0.73 -6.56
N GLN A 56 -7.07 0.09 -7.42
CA GLN A 56 -7.52 -1.06 -8.20
C GLN A 56 -7.93 -2.22 -7.30
N GLU A 57 -7.14 -2.53 -6.27
CA GLU A 57 -7.45 -3.61 -5.32
C GLU A 57 -8.73 -3.33 -4.51
N LYS A 58 -8.93 -2.09 -4.06
CA LYS A 58 -10.17 -1.67 -3.40
C LYS A 58 -11.39 -1.89 -4.30
N ASN A 59 -11.31 -1.45 -5.56
CA ASN A 59 -12.39 -1.63 -6.53
C ASN A 59 -12.70 -3.11 -6.81
N ASN A 60 -11.69 -3.98 -6.75
CA ASN A 60 -11.86 -5.42 -6.90
C ASN A 60 -12.51 -6.07 -5.67
N GLN A 61 -12.35 -5.51 -4.46
CA GLN A 61 -13.02 -6.04 -3.25
C GLN A 61 -14.48 -5.61 -3.12
N THR A 62 -14.87 -4.50 -3.75
CA THR A 62 -16.25 -3.99 -3.72
C THR A 62 -17.16 -4.61 -4.77
N LYS A 63 -16.63 -5.46 -5.66
CA LYS A 63 -17.38 -6.21 -6.67
C LYS A 63 -17.70 -7.62 -6.18
#